data_AF-A0ABC8KDQ6-F1
#
_entry.id   AF-A0ABC8KDQ6-F1
#
_cell.length_a   1.000
_cell.length_b   1.000
_cell.length_c   1.000
_cell.angle_alpha   90.00
_cell.angle_beta   90.00
_cell.angle_gamma   90.00
#
_symmetry.space_group_name_H-M   'P 1'
#
loop_
_entity.id
_entity.type
_entity.pdbx_description
1 polymer ?
#
loop_
_entity_poly.entity_id
_entity_poly.type
_entity_poly.pdbx_seq_one_letter_code
_entity_poly.pdbx_strand_id
1 'polypeptide(L)'
;MSSTLILLFSLSLLTSPSSSFRHHHHHHHHSPPLNPSSSTASQIRLACNATRYPDQCLSSLSQPGLVPPDPNPTQIIHSAISLSYQTLVTAQSKVKSILDSSVGNLNRTNAANTCLQILSYSKHRTLSTDHALTRGKIKDARAWMSAALVYQYDSWSSLKYVNDTAQVGETMSFLDGLIHVTSNALSMMVSYDNFGDELASWTPPATERDGFWEKIGPGMGSDPGALGFPSGLKEDVTVCKTGECGYKTVQDAVNAAPENNGVGKFVIKISEGVYEETVRVPFEKKNVVFVGDGMGKTVITGSLNVGMPGMTTYNSATVGVIGDGFMARDITFQNTAGPDAHQAVAFRSDSDFSLLENCEFLGNQDTLYAHGLRQFYKSCRIQGNVDFIFGNSASVFQDCEILISPRQLNPEKGEKNAVTAHGRIDPSQSTGFVFLNCLINGTEEYMKLYKANPKVHKNFLGRPWKDYSRTVFIGCNMEALVTPDGWLPWSGDFALQTLYYGESKNTGLGSDRSQRVSWSSEIPEEHVNVYSVANFIQADEWAVMSS
;
A
#
# COMPACT_ATOMS: atom_id res chain seq x y z
N MET A 1 -38.54 -49.18 42.47
CA MET A 1 -39.72 -49.88 41.91
C MET A 1 -39.66 -49.64 40.40
N SER A 2 -38.92 -50.47 39.65
CA SER A 2 -39.38 -51.74 39.04
C SER A 2 -40.53 -51.46 38.04
N SER A 3 -40.48 -51.79 36.75
CA SER A 3 -39.65 -52.78 36.05
C SER A 3 -39.60 -52.50 34.54
N THR A 4 -38.45 -52.84 33.97
CA THR A 4 -38.17 -53.17 32.56
C THR A 4 -38.93 -54.42 32.12
N LEU A 5 -39.37 -54.51 30.86
CA LEU A 5 -39.57 -55.80 30.18
C LEU A 5 -39.16 -55.73 28.70
N ILE A 6 -38.26 -56.64 28.35
CA ILE A 6 -37.67 -56.96 27.05
C ILE A 6 -38.42 -58.18 26.48
N LEU A 7 -38.58 -58.31 25.16
CA LEU A 7 -38.58 -59.56 24.37
C LEU A 7 -38.81 -59.21 22.88
N LEU A 8 -38.30 -59.86 21.82
CA LEU A 8 -37.09 -60.65 21.46
C LEU A 8 -37.46 -61.36 20.13
N PHE A 9 -36.53 -61.38 19.15
CA PHE A 9 -36.38 -62.33 18.02
C PHE A 9 -37.47 -62.37 16.91
N SER A 10 -37.23 -62.69 15.64
CA SER A 10 -36.23 -63.57 14.99
C SER A 10 -36.10 -63.30 13.47
N LEU A 11 -34.87 -63.45 12.95
CA LEU A 11 -34.52 -63.65 11.53
C LEU A 11 -34.74 -65.12 11.13
N SER A 12 -35.19 -65.39 9.89
CA SER A 12 -34.46 -66.24 8.89
C SER A 12 -35.31 -66.64 7.65
N LEU A 13 -34.82 -66.17 6.49
CA LEU A 13 -34.63 -66.81 5.17
C LEU A 13 -35.40 -68.11 4.82
N LEU A 14 -36.03 -68.11 3.63
CA LEU A 14 -36.06 -69.24 2.68
C LEU A 14 -36.22 -68.74 1.23
N THR A 15 -35.59 -69.46 0.31
CA THR A 15 -35.20 -69.12 -1.07
C THR A 15 -36.08 -69.76 -2.16
N SER A 16 -36.30 -69.01 -3.26
CA SER A 16 -36.44 -69.44 -4.69
C SER A 16 -37.66 -70.30 -5.12
N PRO A 17 -38.16 -70.28 -6.41
CA PRO A 17 -37.43 -69.97 -7.64
C PRO A 17 -38.14 -69.06 -8.69
N SER A 18 -37.36 -68.78 -9.73
CA SER A 18 -37.51 -67.96 -10.92
C SER A 18 -38.74 -68.24 -11.81
N SER A 19 -39.28 -67.18 -12.42
CA SER A 19 -39.61 -67.18 -13.86
C SER A 19 -39.81 -65.76 -14.40
N SER A 20 -39.04 -65.46 -15.44
CA SER A 20 -38.87 -64.19 -16.11
C SER A 20 -40.09 -63.78 -16.94
N PHE A 21 -40.58 -62.54 -16.81
CA PHE A 21 -41.18 -61.80 -17.93
C PHE A 21 -40.83 -60.31 -17.82
N ARG A 22 -40.26 -59.79 -18.91
CA ARG A 22 -39.90 -58.37 -19.10
C ARG A 22 -41.17 -57.53 -19.19
N HIS A 23 -41.30 -56.52 -18.34
CA HIS A 23 -42.07 -55.32 -18.64
C HIS A 23 -41.20 -54.09 -18.33
N HIS A 24 -41.01 -53.24 -19.34
CA HIS A 24 -40.38 -51.93 -19.21
C HIS A 24 -41.23 -51.06 -18.29
N HIS A 25 -40.68 -50.68 -17.13
CA HIS A 25 -41.13 -49.53 -16.37
C HIS A 25 -40.03 -48.46 -16.37
N HIS A 26 -40.37 -47.29 -16.93
CA HIS A 26 -39.60 -46.08 -16.79
C HIS A 26 -39.52 -45.70 -15.30
N HIS A 27 -38.34 -45.79 -14.70
CA HIS A 27 -38.05 -45.15 -13.43
C HIS A 27 -37.69 -43.69 -13.68
N HIS A 28 -38.56 -42.78 -13.24
CA HIS A 28 -38.24 -41.37 -13.08
C HIS A 28 -37.15 -41.24 -12.00
N HIS A 29 -35.97 -40.78 -12.41
CA HIS A 29 -35.02 -40.18 -11.48
C HIS A 29 -35.62 -38.89 -10.93
N HIS A 30 -35.86 -38.83 -9.62
CA HIS A 30 -36.05 -37.56 -8.93
C HIS A 30 -34.69 -36.88 -8.82
N SER A 31 -34.50 -35.83 -9.63
CA SER A 31 -33.48 -34.82 -9.41
C SER A 31 -33.73 -34.12 -8.06
N PRO A 32 -32.68 -33.68 -7.35
CA PRO A 32 -32.88 -32.80 -6.20
C PRO A 32 -33.56 -31.49 -6.67
N PRO A 33 -34.29 -30.79 -5.79
CA PRO A 33 -34.98 -29.56 -6.19
C PRO A 33 -33.95 -28.53 -6.65
N LEU A 34 -34.15 -28.03 -7.87
CA LEU A 34 -33.45 -26.87 -8.40
C LEU A 34 -33.73 -25.68 -7.48
N ASN A 35 -32.69 -25.12 -6.85
CA ASN A 35 -32.78 -23.78 -6.28
C ASN A 35 -33.25 -22.80 -7.37
N PRO A 36 -34.19 -21.89 -7.10
CA PRO A 36 -34.61 -20.92 -8.10
C PRO A 36 -33.39 -20.09 -8.52
N SER A 37 -33.08 -20.10 -9.82
CA SER A 37 -32.00 -19.30 -10.40
C SER A 37 -32.21 -17.83 -10.00
N SER A 38 -31.31 -17.29 -9.18
CA SER A 38 -31.32 -15.88 -8.79
C SER A 38 -31.13 -15.02 -10.04
N SER A 39 -32.02 -14.06 -10.30
CA SER A 39 -31.88 -13.18 -11.46
C SER A 39 -30.58 -12.37 -11.41
N THR A 40 -30.00 -12.01 -12.55
CA THR A 40 -28.82 -11.12 -12.62
C THR A 40 -28.95 -9.87 -11.74
N ALA A 41 -30.13 -9.25 -11.72
CA ALA A 41 -30.40 -8.07 -10.87
C ALA A 41 -30.27 -8.38 -9.37
N SER A 42 -30.66 -9.58 -8.93
CA SER A 42 -30.50 -9.99 -7.54
C SER A 42 -29.04 -10.26 -7.18
N GLN A 43 -28.26 -10.85 -8.09
CA GLN A 43 -26.83 -11.10 -7.88
C GLN A 43 -26.01 -9.80 -7.83
N ILE A 44 -26.30 -8.84 -8.73
CA ILE A 44 -25.69 -7.50 -8.68
C ILE A 44 -26.01 -6.81 -7.35
N ARG A 45 -27.26 -6.90 -6.88
CA ARG A 45 -27.65 -6.30 -5.60
C ARG A 45 -26.88 -6.91 -4.42
N LEU A 46 -26.78 -8.24 -4.37
CA LEU A 46 -26.00 -8.91 -3.32
C LEU A 46 -24.52 -8.49 -3.36
N ALA A 47 -23.91 -8.44 -4.55
CA ALA A 47 -22.54 -7.97 -4.69
C ALA A 47 -22.38 -6.51 -4.25
N CYS A 48 -23.31 -5.62 -4.60
CA CYS A 48 -23.25 -4.21 -4.22
C CYS A 48 -23.47 -3.95 -2.73
N ASN A 49 -24.12 -4.86 -1.99
CA ASN A 49 -24.17 -4.78 -0.53
C ASN A 49 -22.78 -4.87 0.13
N ALA A 50 -21.80 -5.41 -0.60
CA ALA A 50 -20.42 -5.50 -0.15
C ALA A 50 -19.65 -4.18 -0.20
N THR A 51 -20.23 -3.10 -0.73
CA THR A 51 -19.51 -1.87 -1.04
C THR A 51 -19.85 -0.71 -0.12
N ARG A 52 -18.99 0.31 -0.10
CA ARG A 52 -19.24 1.56 0.63
C ARG A 52 -20.33 2.43 -0.01
N TYR A 53 -20.58 2.24 -1.31
CA TYR A 53 -21.53 3.03 -2.10
C TYR A 53 -22.54 2.10 -2.81
N PRO A 54 -23.39 1.37 -2.06
CA PRO A 54 -24.24 0.31 -2.61
C PRO A 54 -25.24 0.81 -3.66
N ASP A 55 -25.84 1.98 -3.45
CA ASP A 55 -26.80 2.57 -4.38
C ASP A 55 -26.13 2.98 -5.70
N GLN A 56 -24.96 3.63 -5.62
CA GLN A 56 -24.18 4.00 -6.80
C GLN A 56 -23.73 2.74 -7.55
N CYS A 57 -23.21 1.74 -6.82
CA CYS A 57 -22.83 0.45 -7.37
C CYS A 57 -23.98 -0.20 -8.14
N LEU A 58 -25.16 -0.30 -7.53
CA LEU A 58 -26.33 -0.93 -8.14
C LEU A 58 -26.76 -0.16 -9.40
N SER A 59 -26.82 1.17 -9.33
CA SER A 59 -27.21 2.02 -10.46
C SER A 59 -26.25 1.89 -11.66
N SER A 60 -24.96 1.73 -11.40
CA SER A 60 -23.94 1.66 -12.45
C SER A 60 -23.80 0.26 -13.03
N LEU A 61 -23.83 -0.79 -12.20
CA LEU A 61 -23.71 -2.17 -12.66
C LEU A 61 -24.99 -2.72 -13.32
N SER A 62 -26.15 -2.13 -13.04
CA SER A 62 -27.41 -2.54 -13.69
C SER A 62 -27.59 -1.98 -15.10
N GLN A 63 -26.61 -1.23 -15.63
CA GLN A 63 -26.67 -0.72 -17.00
C GLN A 63 -26.70 -1.88 -18.02
N PRO A 64 -27.58 -1.84 -19.04
CA PRO A 64 -27.72 -2.92 -20.01
C PRO A 64 -26.38 -3.28 -20.68
N GLY A 65 -26.03 -4.57 -20.67
CA GLY A 65 -24.84 -5.11 -21.33
C GLY A 65 -23.53 -4.98 -20.56
N LEU A 66 -23.52 -4.35 -19.37
CA LEU A 66 -22.30 -4.21 -18.57
C LEU A 66 -21.95 -5.49 -17.78
N VAL A 67 -22.96 -6.11 -17.16
CA VAL A 67 -22.83 -7.40 -16.45
C VAL A 67 -23.50 -8.47 -17.31
N PRO A 68 -22.85 -9.63 -17.57
CA PRO A 68 -23.47 -10.71 -18.35
C PRO A 68 -24.69 -11.31 -17.63
N PRO A 69 -25.59 -12.01 -18.35
CA PRO A 69 -26.67 -12.79 -17.72
C PRO A 69 -26.14 -13.89 -16.80
N ASP A 70 -26.86 -14.17 -15.72
CA ASP A 70 -26.52 -15.16 -14.68
C ASP A 70 -25.03 -15.14 -14.24
N PRO A 71 -24.49 -13.95 -13.87
CA PRO A 71 -23.07 -13.80 -13.62
C PRO A 71 -22.62 -14.58 -12.38
N ASN A 72 -21.41 -15.13 -12.44
CA ASN A 72 -20.69 -15.52 -11.23
C ASN A 72 -20.07 -14.27 -10.54
N PRO A 73 -19.58 -14.40 -9.30
CA PRO A 73 -19.10 -13.23 -8.55
C PRO A 73 -17.88 -12.54 -9.18
N THR A 74 -16.94 -13.32 -9.76
CA THR A 74 -15.78 -12.75 -10.45
C THR A 74 -16.18 -11.96 -11.69
N GLN A 75 -17.20 -12.40 -12.45
CA GLN A 75 -17.75 -11.64 -13.57
C GLN A 75 -18.35 -10.29 -13.14
N ILE A 76 -19.02 -10.22 -11.98
CA ILE A 76 -19.49 -8.93 -11.44
C ILE A 76 -18.31 -8.02 -11.10
N ILE A 77 -17.25 -8.57 -10.48
CA ILE A 77 -16.04 -7.80 -10.17
C ILE A 77 -15.36 -7.31 -11.46
N HIS A 78 -15.22 -8.17 -12.48
CA HIS A 78 -14.68 -7.77 -13.79
C HIS A 78 -15.47 -6.61 -14.42
N SER A 79 -16.81 -6.65 -14.35
CA SER A 79 -17.65 -5.54 -14.81
C SER A 79 -17.41 -4.25 -14.00
N ALA A 80 -17.18 -4.35 -12.69
CA ALA A 80 -16.86 -3.19 -11.85
C ALA A 80 -15.47 -2.61 -12.15
N ILE A 81 -14.46 -3.46 -12.41
CA ILE A 81 -13.12 -3.01 -12.86
C ILE A 81 -13.22 -2.34 -14.24
N SER A 82 -13.97 -2.93 -15.16
CA SER A 82 -14.20 -2.37 -16.51
C SER A 82 -14.85 -0.99 -16.44
N LEU A 83 -15.88 -0.83 -15.59
CA LEU A 83 -16.50 0.46 -15.34
C LEU A 83 -15.49 1.48 -14.79
N SER A 84 -14.70 1.11 -13.78
CA SER A 84 -13.61 1.94 -13.23
C SER A 84 -12.63 2.39 -14.33
N TYR A 85 -12.22 1.47 -15.21
CA TYR A 85 -11.34 1.78 -16.33
C TYR A 85 -11.96 2.77 -17.32
N GLN A 86 -13.23 2.57 -17.72
CA GLN A 86 -13.92 3.47 -18.65
C GLN A 86 -14.13 4.87 -18.06
N THR A 87 -14.52 4.95 -16.78
CA THR A 87 -14.64 6.22 -16.06
C THR A 87 -13.29 6.92 -15.95
N LEU A 88 -12.21 6.18 -15.71
CA LEU A 88 -10.85 6.72 -15.67
C LEU A 88 -10.42 7.33 -17.00
N VAL A 89 -10.67 6.66 -18.13
CA VAL A 89 -10.36 7.20 -19.47
C VAL A 89 -11.08 8.53 -19.70
N THR A 90 -12.33 8.62 -19.25
CA THR A 90 -13.08 9.89 -19.31
C THR A 90 -12.47 10.97 -18.41
N ALA A 91 -12.00 10.61 -17.22
CA ALA A 91 -11.29 11.54 -16.34
C ALA A 91 -10.01 12.07 -16.99
N GLN A 92 -9.23 11.22 -17.65
CA GLN A 92 -8.04 11.65 -18.40
C GLN A 92 -8.39 12.68 -19.48
N SER A 93 -9.48 12.48 -20.23
CA SER A 93 -9.94 13.46 -21.23
C SER A 93 -10.33 14.80 -20.58
N LYS A 94 -11.02 14.79 -19.44
CA LYS A 94 -11.40 16.02 -18.72
C LYS A 94 -10.19 16.79 -18.22
N VAL A 95 -9.22 16.10 -17.64
CA VAL A 95 -7.95 16.71 -17.18
C VAL A 95 -7.15 17.24 -18.37
N LYS A 96 -7.15 16.54 -19.51
CA LYS A 96 -6.53 17.03 -20.74
C LYS A 96 -7.18 18.35 -21.20
N SER A 97 -8.50 18.49 -21.10
CA SER A 97 -9.18 19.76 -21.39
C SER A 97 -8.80 20.88 -20.41
N ILE A 98 -8.50 20.58 -19.14
CA ILE A 98 -7.94 21.57 -18.20
C ILE A 98 -6.54 21.98 -18.66
N LEU A 99 -5.68 21.03 -19.02
CA LEU A 99 -4.33 21.32 -19.50
C LEU A 99 -4.37 22.24 -20.73
N ASP A 100 -5.22 21.93 -21.70
CA ASP A 100 -5.35 22.72 -22.94
C ASP A 100 -5.89 24.15 -22.67
N SER A 101 -6.71 24.34 -21.62
CA SER A 101 -7.21 25.65 -21.19
C SER A 101 -6.30 26.38 -20.20
N SER A 102 -5.15 25.81 -19.82
CA SER A 102 -4.22 26.36 -18.81
C SER A 102 -3.18 27.34 -19.37
N VAL A 103 -3.31 27.78 -20.63
CA VAL A 103 -2.35 28.68 -21.28
C VAL A 103 -2.10 29.93 -20.42
N GLY A 104 -0.84 30.16 -20.04
CA GLY A 104 -0.43 31.29 -19.19
C GLY A 104 -0.56 31.06 -17.68
N ASN A 105 -1.10 29.93 -17.21
CA ASN A 105 -1.14 29.56 -15.80
C ASN A 105 -0.23 28.34 -15.54
N LEU A 106 0.98 28.61 -15.03
CA LEU A 106 1.98 27.57 -14.76
C LEU A 106 1.52 26.56 -13.70
N ASN A 107 0.86 27.02 -12.65
CA ASN A 107 0.38 26.14 -11.58
C ASN A 107 -0.67 25.16 -12.10
N ARG A 108 -1.66 25.66 -12.88
CA ARG A 108 -2.69 24.81 -13.47
C ARG A 108 -2.11 23.84 -14.50
N THR A 109 -1.16 24.30 -15.32
CA THR A 109 -0.43 23.46 -16.28
C THR A 109 0.31 22.32 -15.58
N ASN A 110 1.06 22.62 -14.51
CA ASN A 110 1.82 21.63 -13.77
C ASN A 110 0.92 20.64 -13.02
N ALA A 111 -0.15 21.13 -12.40
CA ALA A 111 -1.15 20.30 -11.75
C ALA A 111 -1.81 19.33 -12.74
N ALA A 112 -2.26 19.82 -13.91
CA ALA A 112 -2.89 19.00 -14.92
C ALA A 112 -1.92 17.97 -15.54
N ASN A 113 -0.66 18.33 -15.77
CA ASN A 113 0.37 17.38 -16.22
C ASN A 113 0.63 16.27 -15.19
N THR A 114 0.79 16.64 -13.91
CA THR A 114 0.97 15.68 -12.81
C THR A 114 -0.24 14.75 -12.69
N CYS A 115 -1.45 15.32 -12.76
CA CYS A 115 -2.71 14.60 -12.74
C CYS A 115 -2.81 13.57 -13.89
N LEU A 116 -2.50 13.96 -15.14
CA LEU A 116 -2.49 13.04 -16.29
C LEU A 116 -1.47 11.91 -16.14
N GLN A 117 -0.26 12.23 -15.65
CA GLN A 117 0.77 11.24 -15.41
C GLN A 117 0.31 10.21 -14.37
N ILE A 118 -0.19 10.66 -13.23
CA ILE A 118 -0.67 9.77 -12.16
C ILE A 118 -1.88 8.94 -12.62
N LEU A 119 -2.82 9.53 -13.38
CA LEU A 119 -3.94 8.76 -13.94
C LEU A 119 -3.48 7.69 -14.94
N SER A 120 -2.35 7.89 -15.64
CA SER A 120 -1.77 6.85 -16.49
C SER A 120 -1.28 5.64 -15.66
N TYR A 121 -0.74 5.87 -14.46
CA TYR A 121 -0.37 4.81 -13.53
C TYR A 121 -1.62 4.09 -12.98
N SER A 122 -2.66 4.86 -12.62
CA SER A 122 -3.95 4.28 -12.21
C SER A 122 -4.56 3.40 -13.31
N LYS A 123 -4.50 3.85 -14.56
CA LYS A 123 -4.96 3.07 -15.72
C LYS A 123 -4.24 1.73 -15.82
N HIS A 124 -2.91 1.75 -15.72
CA HIS A 124 -2.10 0.54 -15.78
C HIS A 124 -2.41 -0.42 -14.63
N ARG A 125 -2.53 0.08 -13.40
CA ARG A 125 -2.88 -0.75 -12.24
C ARG A 125 -4.30 -1.31 -12.30
N THR A 126 -5.25 -0.56 -12.86
CA THR A 126 -6.62 -1.05 -13.10
C THR A 126 -6.61 -2.23 -14.08
N LEU A 127 -5.85 -2.15 -15.18
CA LEU A 127 -5.69 -3.26 -16.14
C LEU A 127 -4.96 -4.46 -15.51
N SER A 128 -3.90 -4.19 -14.74
CA SER A 128 -3.15 -5.25 -14.04
C SER A 128 -4.03 -6.00 -13.05
N THR A 129 -4.91 -5.28 -12.34
CA THR A 129 -5.89 -5.85 -11.42
C THR A 129 -6.80 -6.87 -12.11
N ASP A 130 -7.34 -6.51 -13.27
CA ASP A 130 -8.20 -7.39 -14.07
C ASP A 130 -7.49 -8.69 -14.49
N HIS A 131 -6.23 -8.57 -14.91
CA HIS A 131 -5.38 -9.71 -15.26
C HIS A 131 -4.97 -10.56 -14.05
N ALA A 132 -4.77 -9.98 -12.88
CA ALA A 132 -4.51 -10.73 -11.64
C ALA A 132 -5.74 -11.53 -11.22
N LEU A 133 -6.93 -10.90 -11.25
CA LEU A 133 -8.19 -11.55 -10.87
C LEU A 133 -8.48 -12.76 -11.77
N THR A 134 -8.32 -12.63 -13.09
CA THR A 134 -8.49 -13.73 -14.05
C THR A 134 -7.58 -14.93 -13.75
N ARG A 135 -6.40 -14.68 -13.14
CA ARG A 135 -5.42 -15.71 -12.78
C ARG A 135 -5.55 -16.21 -11.34
N GLY A 136 -6.61 -15.83 -10.63
CA GLY A 136 -6.82 -16.21 -9.23
C GLY A 136 -5.86 -15.53 -8.24
N LYS A 137 -5.11 -14.50 -8.66
CA LYS A 137 -4.17 -13.77 -7.81
C LYS A 137 -4.86 -12.63 -7.06
N ILE A 138 -5.75 -12.97 -6.14
CA ILE A 138 -6.62 -11.97 -5.48
C ILE A 138 -5.84 -10.95 -4.64
N LYS A 139 -4.75 -11.34 -3.97
CA LYS A 139 -3.92 -10.41 -3.19
C LYS A 139 -3.21 -9.39 -4.09
N ASP A 140 -2.67 -9.82 -5.24
CA ASP A 140 -2.13 -8.89 -6.26
C ASP A 140 -3.20 -7.95 -6.79
N ALA A 141 -4.39 -8.47 -7.12
CA ALA A 141 -5.51 -7.65 -7.59
C ALA A 141 -5.91 -6.58 -6.55
N ARG A 142 -6.03 -6.96 -5.27
CA ARG A 142 -6.32 -6.03 -4.17
C ARG A 142 -5.22 -4.97 -4.01
N ALA A 143 -3.95 -5.36 -4.05
CA ALA A 143 -2.82 -4.44 -3.92
C ALA A 143 -2.77 -3.42 -5.08
N TRP A 144 -2.94 -3.89 -6.31
CA TRP A 144 -2.91 -3.03 -7.50
C TRP A 144 -4.13 -2.12 -7.59
N MET A 145 -5.31 -2.61 -7.24
CA MET A 145 -6.51 -1.78 -7.21
C MET A 145 -6.46 -0.75 -6.08
N SER A 146 -5.86 -1.09 -4.93
CA SER A 146 -5.55 -0.13 -3.87
C SER A 146 -4.65 1.00 -4.37
N ALA A 147 -3.63 0.67 -5.19
CA ALA A 147 -2.78 1.67 -5.81
C ALA A 147 -3.51 2.50 -6.89
N ALA A 148 -4.36 1.86 -7.71
CA ALA A 148 -5.18 2.56 -8.69
C ALA A 148 -6.07 3.63 -8.03
N LEU A 149 -6.66 3.29 -6.88
CA LEU A 149 -7.50 4.18 -6.09
C LEU A 149 -6.71 5.38 -5.52
N VAL A 150 -5.53 5.16 -4.93
CA VAL A 150 -4.73 6.29 -4.40
C VAL A 150 -4.27 7.22 -5.52
N TYR A 151 -3.87 6.69 -6.68
CA TYR A 151 -3.50 7.52 -7.83
C TYR A 151 -4.66 8.40 -8.33
N GLN A 152 -5.91 7.91 -8.30
CA GLN A 152 -7.07 8.74 -8.62
C GLN A 152 -7.28 9.86 -7.59
N TYR A 153 -7.06 9.56 -6.30
CA TYR A 153 -7.09 10.55 -5.24
C TYR A 153 -5.96 11.59 -5.39
N ASP A 154 -4.75 11.19 -5.73
CA ASP A 154 -3.63 12.12 -5.91
C ASP A 154 -3.84 13.04 -7.11
N SER A 155 -4.45 12.51 -8.18
CA SER A 155 -4.97 13.29 -9.30
C SER A 155 -5.97 14.34 -8.84
N TRP A 156 -6.98 13.98 -8.05
CA TRP A 156 -7.93 14.93 -7.45
C TRP A 156 -7.24 15.96 -6.54
N SER A 157 -6.30 15.51 -5.70
CA SER A 157 -5.54 16.33 -4.76
C SER A 157 -4.66 17.35 -5.47
N SER A 158 -4.06 16.99 -6.61
CA SER A 158 -3.25 17.90 -7.43
C SER A 158 -4.08 19.07 -7.97
N LEU A 159 -5.34 18.82 -8.38
CA LEU A 159 -6.23 19.85 -8.90
C LEU A 159 -6.80 20.75 -7.80
N LYS A 160 -6.90 20.27 -6.56
CA LYS A 160 -7.43 21.03 -5.42
C LYS A 160 -6.75 22.38 -5.23
N TYR A 161 -5.43 22.46 -5.43
CA TYR A 161 -4.65 23.68 -5.24
C TYR A 161 -4.79 24.69 -6.40
N VAL A 162 -5.45 24.29 -7.48
CA VAL A 162 -5.71 25.11 -8.67
C VAL A 162 -7.20 25.11 -9.01
N ASN A 163 -8.07 24.93 -8.02
CA ASN A 163 -9.52 24.97 -8.19
C ASN A 163 -10.03 26.41 -8.29
N ASP A 164 -9.62 27.09 -9.36
CA ASP A 164 -9.88 28.49 -9.64
C ASP A 164 -10.87 28.70 -10.82
N THR A 165 -11.38 27.61 -11.40
CA THR A 165 -12.33 27.63 -12.53
C THR A 165 -13.42 26.56 -12.35
N ALA A 166 -14.59 26.80 -12.94
CA ALA A 166 -15.69 25.82 -12.94
C ALA A 166 -15.26 24.48 -13.57
N GLN A 167 -14.46 24.50 -14.64
CA GLN A 167 -13.95 23.30 -15.30
C GLN A 167 -13.12 22.41 -14.36
N VAL A 168 -12.29 23.02 -13.51
CA VAL A 168 -11.50 22.28 -12.51
C VAL A 168 -12.44 21.69 -11.45
N GLY A 169 -13.36 22.49 -10.90
CA GLY A 169 -14.34 22.01 -9.90
C GLY A 169 -15.22 20.86 -10.39
N GLU A 170 -15.70 20.92 -11.63
CA GLU A 170 -16.48 19.85 -12.28
C GLU A 170 -15.64 18.59 -12.50
N THR A 171 -14.37 18.75 -12.89
CA THR A 171 -13.46 17.61 -13.09
C THR A 171 -13.10 16.94 -11.77
N MET A 172 -12.90 17.71 -10.69
CA MET A 172 -12.71 17.17 -9.34
C MET A 172 -13.94 16.38 -8.89
N SER A 173 -15.15 16.91 -9.08
CA SER A 173 -16.40 16.19 -8.76
C SER A 173 -16.54 14.89 -9.56
N PHE A 174 -16.08 14.87 -10.81
CA PHE A 174 -16.04 13.65 -11.63
C PHE A 174 -15.02 12.63 -11.10
N LEU A 175 -13.84 13.09 -10.64
CA LEU A 175 -12.83 12.24 -10.01
C LEU A 175 -13.34 11.63 -8.69
N ASP A 176 -14.14 12.36 -7.91
CA ASP A 176 -14.80 11.78 -6.72
C ASP A 176 -15.69 10.58 -7.09
N GLY A 177 -16.48 10.73 -8.18
CA GLY A 177 -17.28 9.64 -8.73
C GLY A 177 -16.44 8.43 -9.18
N LEU A 178 -15.29 8.69 -9.83
CA LEU A 178 -14.34 7.64 -10.22
C LEU A 178 -13.78 6.89 -8.99
N ILE A 179 -13.34 7.63 -7.97
CA ILE A 179 -12.81 7.06 -6.71
C ILE A 179 -13.86 6.13 -6.08
N HIS A 180 -15.15 6.52 -6.08
CA HIS A 180 -16.20 5.65 -5.55
C HIS A 180 -16.41 4.38 -6.37
N VAL A 181 -16.38 4.48 -7.71
CA VAL A 181 -16.49 3.30 -8.60
C VAL A 181 -15.33 2.33 -8.38
N THR A 182 -14.11 2.84 -8.29
CA THR A 182 -12.92 2.03 -7.99
C THR A 182 -12.98 1.42 -6.58
N SER A 183 -13.45 2.17 -5.58
CA SER A 183 -13.69 1.67 -4.22
C SER A 183 -14.71 0.53 -4.19
N ASN A 184 -15.80 0.62 -4.97
CA ASN A 184 -16.79 -0.46 -5.06
C ASN A 184 -16.18 -1.76 -5.59
N ALA A 185 -15.40 -1.69 -6.67
CA ALA A 185 -14.71 -2.85 -7.22
C ALA A 185 -13.71 -3.47 -6.22
N LEU A 186 -12.95 -2.63 -5.50
CA LEU A 186 -12.03 -3.08 -4.45
C LEU A 186 -12.78 -3.73 -3.27
N SER A 187 -13.90 -3.16 -2.85
CA SER A 187 -14.74 -3.71 -1.76
C SER A 187 -15.26 -5.11 -2.11
N MET A 188 -15.70 -5.31 -3.35
CA MET A 188 -16.12 -6.63 -3.83
C MET A 188 -14.97 -7.64 -3.85
N MET A 189 -13.76 -7.23 -4.23
CA MET A 189 -12.57 -8.10 -4.16
C MET A 189 -12.24 -8.52 -2.73
N VAL A 190 -12.38 -7.61 -1.76
CA VAL A 190 -12.21 -7.94 -0.32
C VAL A 190 -13.23 -8.97 0.11
N SER A 191 -14.51 -8.79 -0.22
CA SER A 191 -15.55 -9.77 0.10
C SER A 191 -15.33 -11.11 -0.60
N TYR A 192 -14.92 -11.11 -1.87
CA TYR A 192 -14.59 -12.35 -2.59
C TYR A 192 -13.41 -13.11 -1.96
N ASP A 193 -12.36 -12.41 -1.53
CA ASP A 193 -11.23 -13.02 -0.81
C ASP A 193 -11.65 -13.65 0.54
N ASN A 194 -12.65 -13.05 1.20
CA ASN A 194 -13.14 -13.50 2.49
C ASN A 194 -14.17 -14.64 2.39
N PHE A 195 -15.10 -14.57 1.43
CA PHE A 195 -16.30 -15.40 1.37
C PHE A 195 -16.42 -16.23 0.09
N GLY A 196 -15.49 -16.07 -0.87
CA GLY A 196 -15.53 -16.76 -2.15
C GLY A 196 -16.81 -16.45 -2.93
N ASP A 197 -17.40 -17.50 -3.52
CA ASP A 197 -18.56 -17.36 -4.40
C ASP A 197 -19.90 -17.11 -3.68
N GLU A 198 -19.91 -17.11 -2.34
CA GLU A 198 -21.11 -16.95 -1.54
C GLU A 198 -21.53 -15.47 -1.43
N LEU A 199 -22.12 -14.92 -2.50
CA LEU A 199 -22.56 -13.51 -2.57
C LEU A 199 -23.45 -13.07 -1.41
N ALA A 200 -24.27 -13.97 -0.86
CA ALA A 200 -25.14 -13.66 0.28
C ALA A 200 -24.37 -13.36 1.57
N SER A 201 -23.12 -13.85 1.67
CA SER A 201 -22.21 -13.61 2.80
C SER A 201 -21.32 -12.39 2.60
N TRP A 202 -21.35 -11.74 1.44
CA TRP A 202 -20.53 -10.57 1.18
C TRP A 202 -21.02 -9.38 2.01
N THR A 203 -20.07 -8.67 2.64
CA THR A 203 -20.35 -7.56 3.57
C THR A 203 -19.51 -6.33 3.20
N PRO A 204 -19.91 -5.13 3.65
CA PRO A 204 -19.06 -3.95 3.55
C PRO A 204 -17.66 -4.19 4.13
N PRO A 205 -16.64 -3.48 3.64
CA PRO A 205 -15.27 -3.61 4.13
C PRO A 205 -15.21 -3.26 5.63
N ALA A 206 -14.55 -4.12 6.39
CA ALA A 206 -14.30 -3.95 7.82
C ALA A 206 -12.80 -3.76 8.05
N THR A 207 -12.46 -3.06 9.12
CA THR A 207 -11.08 -2.81 9.55
C THR A 207 -10.81 -3.46 10.90
N GLU A 208 -9.59 -3.34 11.39
CA GLU A 208 -9.22 -3.80 12.73
C GLU A 208 -10.07 -3.15 13.85
N ARG A 209 -10.60 -1.94 13.62
CA ARG A 209 -11.56 -1.29 14.54
C ARG A 209 -12.88 -2.05 14.67
N ASP A 210 -13.27 -2.73 13.61
CA ASP A 210 -14.50 -3.50 13.50
C ASP A 210 -14.28 -4.96 13.94
N GLY A 211 -13.08 -5.30 14.41
CA GLY A 211 -12.68 -6.68 14.77
C GLY A 211 -12.28 -7.54 13.57
N PHE A 212 -12.08 -6.95 12.38
CA PHE A 212 -11.61 -7.67 11.20
C PHE A 212 -10.10 -7.79 11.17
N TRP A 213 -9.62 -9.00 10.91
CA TRP A 213 -8.20 -9.32 10.75
C TRP A 213 -8.03 -10.17 9.49
N GLU A 214 -7.03 -9.84 8.67
CA GLU A 214 -6.75 -10.61 7.46
C GLU A 214 -6.42 -12.08 7.80
N LYS A 215 -6.86 -12.99 6.94
CA LYS A 215 -6.52 -14.41 7.07
C LYS A 215 -5.02 -14.59 6.96
N ILE A 216 -4.43 -15.34 7.89
CA ILE A 216 -3.05 -15.79 7.82
C ILE A 216 -3.00 -16.97 6.84
N GLY A 217 -2.11 -16.91 5.84
CA GLY A 217 -1.95 -17.99 4.88
C GLY A 217 -1.31 -19.24 5.50
N PRO A 218 -1.35 -20.41 4.82
CA PRO A 218 -0.54 -21.57 5.18
C PRO A 218 0.94 -21.30 4.86
N GLY A 219 1.52 -20.33 5.57
CA GLY A 219 2.92 -19.92 5.52
C GLY A 219 3.56 -20.21 6.87
N MET A 220 4.02 -21.44 7.01
CA MET A 220 4.80 -21.95 8.12
C MET A 220 6.13 -21.17 8.21
N GLY A 221 6.34 -20.40 9.28
CA GLY A 221 7.65 -20.12 9.86
C GLY A 221 8.82 -19.83 8.92
N SER A 222 8.67 -19.02 7.87
CA SER A 222 9.84 -18.37 7.30
C SER A 222 10.38 -17.44 8.38
N ASP A 223 11.60 -17.74 8.86
CA ASP A 223 12.31 -16.88 9.78
C ASP A 223 12.30 -15.46 9.18
N PRO A 224 11.77 -14.45 9.89
CA PRO A 224 11.79 -13.06 9.42
C PRO A 224 13.19 -12.60 9.00
N GLY A 225 14.26 -13.23 9.51
CA GLY A 225 15.64 -12.96 9.10
C GLY A 225 16.01 -13.45 7.69
N ALA A 226 15.28 -14.41 7.13
CA ALA A 226 15.66 -15.13 5.92
C ALA A 226 15.27 -14.45 4.61
N LEU A 227 14.37 -13.45 4.57
CA LEU A 227 14.04 -12.72 3.34
C LEU A 227 14.90 -11.45 3.23
N GLY A 228 15.44 -11.15 2.05
CA GLY A 228 16.25 -9.95 1.86
C GLY A 228 16.88 -9.84 0.49
N PHE A 229 17.92 -9.01 0.37
CA PHE A 229 18.53 -8.71 -0.92
C PHE A 229 19.26 -9.94 -1.47
N PRO A 230 19.07 -10.27 -2.77
CA PRO A 230 19.71 -11.42 -3.40
C PRO A 230 21.24 -11.32 -3.38
N SER A 231 21.91 -12.41 -3.02
CA SER A 231 23.36 -12.55 -3.12
C SER A 231 23.79 -12.86 -4.56
N GLY A 232 25.08 -12.65 -4.88
CA GLY A 232 25.68 -13.10 -6.13
C GLY A 232 25.17 -12.41 -7.41
N LEU A 233 24.53 -11.25 -7.30
CA LEU A 233 24.15 -10.46 -8.46
C LEU A 233 25.41 -9.98 -9.21
N LYS A 234 25.44 -10.23 -10.52
CA LYS A 234 26.44 -9.69 -11.43
C LYS A 234 25.99 -8.33 -11.94
N GLU A 235 26.90 -7.35 -11.94
CA GLU A 235 26.65 -6.02 -12.49
C GLU A 235 26.51 -6.05 -14.02
N ASP A 236 25.49 -5.35 -14.54
CA ASP A 236 25.31 -5.11 -15.97
C ASP A 236 26.07 -3.85 -16.41
N VAL A 237 26.03 -2.81 -15.57
CA VAL A 237 26.69 -1.52 -15.82
C VAL A 237 27.24 -0.93 -14.53
N THR A 238 28.26 -0.06 -14.67
CA THR A 238 28.91 0.63 -13.54
C THR A 238 28.77 2.14 -13.67
N VAL A 239 28.62 2.81 -12.54
CA VAL A 239 28.57 4.28 -12.41
C VAL A 239 29.71 4.74 -11.51
N CYS A 240 30.51 5.71 -11.96
CA CYS A 240 31.58 6.29 -11.17
C CYS A 240 31.85 7.75 -11.57
N LYS A 241 32.23 8.59 -10.60
CA LYS A 241 32.68 9.96 -10.90
C LYS A 241 34.01 9.98 -11.63
N THR A 242 34.98 9.20 -11.15
CA THR A 242 36.35 9.17 -11.65
C THR A 242 36.74 7.74 -12.04
N GLY A 243 37.48 7.58 -13.14
CA GLY A 243 37.90 6.28 -13.66
C GLY A 243 37.11 5.80 -14.87
N GLU A 244 37.39 4.57 -15.29
CA GLU A 244 36.80 3.89 -16.44
C GLU A 244 35.60 3.05 -16.00
N CYS A 245 34.43 3.69 -15.94
CA CYS A 245 33.13 3.03 -15.70
C CYS A 245 32.20 3.26 -16.88
N GLY A 246 31.12 2.48 -16.95
CA GLY A 246 30.15 2.55 -18.05
C GLY A 246 29.44 3.90 -18.15
N TYR A 247 29.14 4.53 -17.01
CA TYR A 247 28.39 5.78 -16.93
C TYR A 247 28.94 6.75 -15.87
N LYS A 248 28.70 8.05 -16.06
CA LYS A 248 29.10 9.10 -15.11
C LYS A 248 27.96 9.56 -14.19
N THR A 249 26.72 9.32 -14.58
CA THR A 249 25.53 9.64 -13.79
C THR A 249 24.71 8.37 -13.56
N VAL A 250 23.95 8.35 -12.49
CA VAL A 250 23.03 7.26 -12.18
C VAL A 250 21.86 7.26 -13.17
N GLN A 251 21.34 8.44 -13.54
CA GLN A 251 20.24 8.54 -14.50
C GLN A 251 20.60 7.95 -15.87
N ASP A 252 21.82 8.16 -16.38
CA ASP A 252 22.22 7.58 -17.67
C ASP A 252 22.27 6.05 -17.62
N ALA A 253 22.73 5.47 -16.50
CA ALA A 253 22.70 4.03 -16.29
C ALA A 253 21.26 3.49 -16.22
N VAL A 254 20.35 4.21 -15.56
CA VAL A 254 18.91 3.86 -15.56
C VAL A 254 18.33 3.91 -16.97
N ASN A 255 18.68 4.93 -17.76
CA ASN A 255 18.20 5.09 -19.13
C ASN A 255 18.61 3.90 -20.00
N ALA A 256 19.79 3.34 -19.77
CA ALA A 256 20.35 2.18 -20.47
C ALA A 256 19.67 0.84 -20.12
N ALA A 257 18.94 0.76 -18.99
CA ALA A 257 18.23 -0.45 -18.63
C ALA A 257 17.17 -0.82 -19.69
N PRO A 258 17.02 -2.09 -20.07
CA PRO A 258 16.00 -2.51 -21.03
C PRO A 258 14.59 -2.24 -20.48
N GLU A 259 13.68 -1.82 -21.36
CA GLU A 259 12.27 -1.66 -21.01
C GLU A 259 11.60 -3.02 -20.88
N ASN A 260 10.77 -3.19 -19.85
CA ASN A 260 9.98 -4.39 -19.57
C ASN A 260 10.80 -5.68 -19.59
N ASN A 261 11.92 -5.71 -18.86
CA ASN A 261 12.92 -6.80 -18.83
C ASN A 261 12.41 -8.16 -18.28
N GLY A 262 11.11 -8.42 -18.28
CA GLY A 262 10.49 -9.64 -17.79
C GLY A 262 10.84 -9.90 -16.32
N VAL A 263 11.52 -11.00 -16.06
CA VAL A 263 12.05 -11.40 -14.74
C VAL A 263 13.55 -11.09 -14.57
N GLY A 264 14.21 -10.60 -15.62
CA GLY A 264 15.63 -10.27 -15.57
C GLY A 264 15.88 -9.01 -14.76
N LYS A 265 16.87 -9.03 -13.88
CA LYS A 265 17.36 -7.86 -13.14
C LYS A 265 18.34 -7.08 -14.02
N PHE A 266 18.32 -5.76 -13.91
CA PHE A 266 19.34 -4.89 -14.50
C PHE A 266 20.11 -4.21 -13.37
N VAL A 267 21.33 -4.67 -13.13
CA VAL A 267 22.13 -4.33 -11.96
C VAL A 267 23.09 -3.19 -12.27
N ILE A 268 22.86 -2.06 -11.61
CA ILE A 268 23.65 -0.85 -11.70
C ILE A 268 24.54 -0.77 -10.44
N LYS A 269 25.83 -1.03 -10.60
CA LYS A 269 26.82 -0.85 -9.53
C LYS A 269 27.25 0.61 -9.48
N ILE A 270 26.99 1.29 -8.37
CA ILE A 270 27.26 2.72 -8.19
C ILE A 270 28.41 2.88 -7.20
N SER A 271 29.59 3.23 -7.72
CA SER A 271 30.79 3.40 -6.91
C SER A 271 30.65 4.52 -5.89
N GLU A 272 31.45 4.47 -4.84
CA GLU A 272 31.59 5.51 -3.83
C GLU A 272 31.67 6.92 -4.45
N GLY A 273 30.92 7.86 -3.86
CA GLY A 273 30.81 9.23 -4.33
C GLY A 273 29.46 9.87 -4.03
N VAL A 274 29.41 11.19 -4.14
CA VAL A 274 28.21 12.01 -3.92
C VAL A 274 27.61 12.45 -5.26
N TYR A 275 26.60 11.78 -5.76
CA TYR A 275 25.93 12.06 -7.03
C TYR A 275 24.81 13.08 -6.83
N GLU A 276 25.08 14.33 -7.22
CA GLU A 276 24.10 15.42 -7.16
C GLU A 276 23.24 15.42 -8.43
N GLU A 277 22.16 14.64 -8.41
CA GLU A 277 21.27 14.45 -9.54
C GLU A 277 19.86 14.03 -9.07
N THR A 278 18.87 14.32 -9.91
CA THR A 278 17.50 13.82 -9.73
C THR A 278 17.33 12.55 -10.56
N VAL A 279 17.08 11.42 -9.91
CA VAL A 279 16.95 10.11 -10.57
C VAL A 279 15.49 9.69 -10.64
N ARG A 280 15.07 9.21 -11.82
CA ARG A 280 13.74 8.65 -12.08
C ARG A 280 13.90 7.28 -12.70
N VAL A 281 13.33 6.27 -12.03
CA VAL A 281 13.16 4.92 -12.58
C VAL A 281 11.72 4.81 -13.09
N PRO A 282 11.47 5.06 -14.38
CA PRO A 282 10.11 5.13 -14.92
C PRO A 282 9.44 3.76 -14.94
N PHE A 283 8.13 3.76 -15.20
CA PHE A 283 7.26 2.59 -15.11
C PHE A 283 7.75 1.41 -15.97
N GLU A 284 8.31 1.71 -17.15
CA GLU A 284 8.79 0.75 -18.12
C GLU A 284 10.09 0.06 -17.70
N LYS A 285 10.86 0.64 -16.76
CA LYS A 285 12.17 0.14 -16.33
C LYS A 285 12.00 -0.76 -15.10
N LYS A 286 11.53 -2.00 -15.34
CA LYS A 286 11.29 -3.01 -14.29
C LYS A 286 12.57 -3.71 -13.84
N ASN A 287 12.59 -4.20 -12.60
CA ASN A 287 13.68 -4.96 -11.97
C ASN A 287 15.04 -4.26 -12.02
N VAL A 288 15.05 -2.93 -11.96
CA VAL A 288 16.29 -2.15 -11.83
C VAL A 288 16.82 -2.34 -10.40
N VAL A 289 18.12 -2.64 -10.30
CA VAL A 289 18.79 -2.89 -9.03
C VAL A 289 19.94 -1.91 -8.85
N PHE A 290 19.93 -1.14 -7.76
CA PHE A 290 21.04 -0.29 -7.37
C PHE A 290 21.90 -0.98 -6.31
N VAL A 291 23.21 -1.04 -6.53
CA VAL A 291 24.18 -1.55 -5.55
C VAL A 291 25.23 -0.48 -5.32
N GLY A 292 25.24 0.13 -4.14
CA GLY A 292 26.29 1.07 -3.74
C GLY A 292 27.52 0.39 -3.15
N ASP A 293 28.46 1.19 -2.63
CA ASP A 293 29.66 0.73 -1.90
C ASP A 293 29.50 0.85 -0.37
N GLY A 294 28.34 1.29 0.11
CA GLY A 294 27.97 1.41 1.52
C GLY A 294 27.12 2.64 1.82
N MET A 295 26.27 2.56 2.85
CA MET A 295 25.60 3.73 3.43
C MET A 295 26.65 4.79 3.79
N GLY A 296 26.39 6.04 3.43
CA GLY A 296 27.29 7.18 3.62
C GLY A 296 28.48 7.25 2.65
N LYS A 297 28.76 6.20 1.87
CA LYS A 297 29.83 6.18 0.86
C LYS A 297 29.29 6.48 -0.54
N THR A 298 28.24 5.78 -0.96
CA THR A 298 27.52 6.09 -2.19
C THR A 298 26.28 6.90 -1.82
N VAL A 299 26.23 8.16 -2.25
CA VAL A 299 25.15 9.09 -1.88
C VAL A 299 24.54 9.67 -3.15
N ILE A 300 23.22 9.55 -3.34
CA ILE A 300 22.48 10.32 -4.35
C ILE A 300 21.76 11.45 -3.63
N THR A 301 22.04 12.70 -4.01
CA THR A 301 21.60 13.89 -3.28
C THR A 301 20.93 14.93 -4.17
N GLY A 302 19.99 15.68 -3.60
CA GLY A 302 19.24 16.76 -4.24
C GLY A 302 18.68 17.73 -3.19
N SER A 303 17.95 18.74 -3.63
CA SER A 303 17.43 19.81 -2.75
C SER A 303 16.08 20.38 -3.19
N LEU A 304 15.36 19.66 -4.07
CA LEU A 304 14.04 20.07 -4.54
C LEU A 304 13.04 20.07 -3.38
N ASN A 305 12.18 21.07 -3.33
CA ASN A 305 11.21 21.27 -2.24
C ASN A 305 10.00 22.08 -2.71
N VAL A 306 8.89 21.99 -1.98
CA VAL A 306 7.62 22.64 -2.36
C VAL A 306 7.65 24.17 -2.33
N GLY A 307 8.65 24.78 -1.68
CA GLY A 307 8.84 26.24 -1.71
C GLY A 307 9.28 26.75 -3.08
N MET A 308 9.75 25.86 -3.97
CA MET A 308 10.16 26.21 -5.33
C MET A 308 8.94 26.36 -6.27
N PRO A 309 8.96 27.33 -7.22
CA PRO A 309 7.87 27.53 -8.16
C PRO A 309 7.48 26.26 -8.93
N GLY A 310 6.20 25.89 -8.87
CA GLY A 310 5.67 24.74 -9.60
C GLY A 310 6.09 23.37 -9.06
N MET A 311 6.76 23.31 -7.91
CA MET A 311 7.16 22.06 -7.28
C MET A 311 6.03 21.48 -6.43
N THR A 312 5.88 20.16 -6.48
CA THR A 312 4.97 19.40 -5.62
C THR A 312 5.77 18.46 -4.74
N THR A 313 5.20 18.00 -3.61
CA THR A 313 5.84 16.97 -2.77
C THR A 313 6.23 15.75 -3.61
N TYR A 314 5.33 15.28 -4.49
CA TYR A 314 5.59 14.13 -5.38
C TYR A 314 6.82 14.32 -6.27
N ASN A 315 6.98 15.52 -6.84
CA ASN A 315 8.07 15.85 -7.76
C ASN A 315 9.37 16.28 -7.06
N SER A 316 9.32 16.58 -5.76
CA SER A 316 10.48 16.97 -4.95
C SER A 316 11.48 15.83 -4.67
N ALA A 317 11.09 14.58 -4.95
CA ALA A 317 11.92 13.40 -4.67
C ALA A 317 13.29 13.50 -5.36
N THR A 318 14.39 13.36 -4.61
CA THR A 318 15.73 13.19 -5.19
C THR A 318 15.75 11.95 -6.07
N VAL A 319 15.28 10.81 -5.54
CA VAL A 319 15.08 9.57 -6.31
C VAL A 319 13.61 9.16 -6.28
N GLY A 320 13.02 8.98 -7.46
CA GLY A 320 11.64 8.52 -7.62
C GLY A 320 11.57 7.24 -8.44
N VAL A 321 11.04 6.16 -7.86
CA VAL A 321 10.96 4.84 -8.51
C VAL A 321 9.53 4.41 -8.73
N ILE A 322 9.23 3.99 -9.96
CA ILE A 322 7.88 3.58 -10.38
C ILE A 322 7.91 2.19 -11.02
N GLY A 323 8.99 1.83 -11.72
CA GLY A 323 9.15 0.50 -12.32
C GLY A 323 9.17 -0.61 -11.26
N ASP A 324 8.31 -1.60 -11.40
CA ASP A 324 8.14 -2.73 -10.45
C ASP A 324 9.41 -3.55 -10.25
N GLY A 325 9.56 -4.13 -9.07
CA GLY A 325 10.70 -4.99 -8.70
C GLY A 325 11.98 -4.23 -8.42
N PHE A 326 11.90 -2.92 -8.12
CA PHE A 326 13.07 -2.10 -7.82
C PHE A 326 13.79 -2.63 -6.57
N MET A 327 15.11 -2.72 -6.62
CA MET A 327 15.92 -3.08 -5.46
C MET A 327 17.03 -2.07 -5.25
N ALA A 328 17.38 -1.81 -3.99
CA ALA A 328 18.54 -1.00 -3.64
C ALA A 328 19.25 -1.58 -2.42
N ARG A 329 20.58 -1.53 -2.43
CA ARG A 329 21.40 -1.88 -1.26
C ARG A 329 22.67 -1.06 -1.17
N ASP A 330 23.13 -0.84 0.06
CA ASP A 330 24.41 -0.22 0.38
C ASP A 330 24.55 1.23 -0.17
N ILE A 331 23.48 2.03 -0.08
CA ILE A 331 23.39 3.38 -0.68
C ILE A 331 22.60 4.36 0.19
N THR A 332 22.95 5.64 0.12
CA THR A 332 22.21 6.75 0.77
C THR A 332 21.41 7.56 -0.26
N PHE A 333 20.14 7.81 0.01
CA PHE A 333 19.29 8.76 -0.69
C PHE A 333 19.06 10.00 0.19
N GLN A 334 19.36 11.19 -0.33
CA GLN A 334 19.36 12.41 0.46
C GLN A 334 18.61 13.57 -0.20
N ASN A 335 17.88 14.34 0.61
CA ASN A 335 17.42 15.68 0.26
C ASN A 335 17.94 16.71 1.28
N THR A 336 18.60 17.74 0.76
CA THR A 336 19.33 18.77 1.52
C THR A 336 18.63 20.13 1.55
N ALA A 337 17.37 20.23 1.11
CA ALA A 337 16.62 21.49 1.07
C ALA A 337 16.54 22.21 2.45
N GLY A 338 16.68 21.44 3.54
CA GLY A 338 16.64 21.94 4.90
C GLY A 338 15.21 22.01 5.46
N PRO A 339 15.05 22.36 6.74
CA PRO A 339 13.77 22.31 7.44
C PRO A 339 12.84 23.50 7.15
N ASP A 340 13.36 24.60 6.60
CA ASP A 340 12.58 25.80 6.21
C ASP A 340 11.89 25.60 4.86
N ALA A 341 12.35 24.61 4.11
CA ALA A 341 11.87 24.29 2.77
C ALA A 341 10.52 23.56 2.78
N HIS A 342 9.98 23.25 3.96
CA HIS A 342 8.82 22.38 4.16
C HIS A 342 9.05 21.00 3.53
N GLN A 343 8.07 20.45 2.79
CA GLN A 343 8.16 19.12 2.20
C GLN A 343 9.30 19.02 1.17
N ALA A 344 10.21 18.06 1.40
CA ALA A 344 11.36 17.81 0.54
C ALA A 344 11.76 16.32 0.58
N VAL A 345 11.37 15.57 -0.44
CA VAL A 345 11.47 14.11 -0.44
C VAL A 345 12.88 13.65 -0.85
N ALA A 346 13.48 12.73 -0.10
CA ALA A 346 14.74 12.08 -0.46
C ALA A 346 14.50 10.90 -1.40
N PHE A 347 13.52 10.05 -1.05
CA PHE A 347 13.17 8.88 -1.83
C PHE A 347 11.66 8.70 -1.91
N ARG A 348 11.15 8.43 -3.12
CA ARG A 348 9.75 8.07 -3.36
C ARG A 348 9.68 6.72 -4.06
N SER A 349 8.83 5.81 -3.56
CA SER A 349 8.52 4.55 -4.26
C SER A 349 7.03 4.37 -4.53
N ASP A 350 6.75 4.12 -5.81
CA ASP A 350 5.50 3.70 -6.44
C ASP A 350 5.69 2.34 -7.15
N SER A 351 6.75 1.61 -6.79
CA SER A 351 7.16 0.33 -7.36
C SER A 351 6.65 -0.81 -6.49
N ASP A 352 5.84 -1.71 -7.07
CA ASP A 352 5.45 -2.93 -6.38
C ASP A 352 6.67 -3.84 -6.25
N PHE A 353 6.78 -4.56 -5.13
CA PHE A 353 7.92 -5.42 -4.84
C PHE A 353 9.25 -4.67 -4.68
N SER A 354 9.18 -3.45 -4.13
CA SER A 354 10.38 -2.69 -3.76
C SER A 354 11.11 -3.38 -2.61
N LEU A 355 12.41 -3.62 -2.76
CA LEU A 355 13.27 -4.18 -1.71
C LEU A 355 14.49 -3.30 -1.46
N LEU A 356 14.56 -2.68 -0.28
CA LEU A 356 15.65 -1.80 0.12
C LEU A 356 16.32 -2.39 1.35
N GLU A 357 17.58 -2.80 1.22
CA GLU A 357 18.34 -3.41 2.33
C GLU A 357 19.63 -2.62 2.61
N ASN A 358 19.90 -2.29 3.87
CA ASN A 358 21.10 -1.53 4.23
C ASN A 358 21.21 -0.21 3.45
N CYS A 359 20.09 0.51 3.35
CA CYS A 359 20.00 1.83 2.73
C CYS A 359 19.79 2.91 3.79
N GLU A 360 20.24 4.13 3.47
CA GLU A 360 20.03 5.29 4.33
C GLU A 360 19.18 6.34 3.61
N PHE A 361 18.21 6.93 4.33
CA PHE A 361 17.32 7.97 3.82
C PHE A 361 17.46 9.21 4.71
N LEU A 362 17.99 10.29 4.14
CA LEU A 362 18.31 11.50 4.87
C LEU A 362 17.48 12.68 4.37
N GLY A 363 16.69 13.26 5.25
CA GLY A 363 15.94 14.49 4.96
C GLY A 363 15.43 15.16 6.22
N ASN A 364 14.41 16.01 6.05
CA ASN A 364 13.70 16.67 7.13
C ASN A 364 12.22 16.28 7.07
N GLN A 365 11.37 17.20 6.64
CA GLN A 365 9.95 16.93 6.45
C GLN A 365 9.75 16.11 5.17
N ASP A 366 8.92 15.07 5.25
CA ASP A 366 8.56 14.19 4.12
C ASP A 366 9.76 13.41 3.51
N THR A 367 10.71 12.94 4.32
CA THR A 367 11.95 12.28 3.84
C THR A 367 11.70 11.06 2.93
N LEU A 368 10.88 10.11 3.38
CA LEU A 368 10.58 8.87 2.69
C LEU A 368 9.10 8.84 2.29
N TYR A 369 8.84 8.95 1.00
CA TYR A 369 7.50 8.84 0.43
C TYR A 369 7.24 7.41 -0.03
N ALA A 370 6.81 6.55 0.89
CA ALA A 370 6.37 5.19 0.62
C ALA A 370 4.93 5.22 0.03
N HIS A 371 4.84 5.66 -1.24
CA HIS A 371 3.62 6.18 -1.87
C HIS A 371 2.50 5.14 -2.02
N GLY A 372 2.78 3.99 -2.65
CA GLY A 372 1.80 2.95 -2.91
C GLY A 372 2.44 1.56 -3.08
N LEU A 373 1.60 0.53 -3.20
CA LEU A 373 2.01 -0.87 -3.46
C LEU A 373 2.84 -1.49 -2.32
N ARG A 374 3.43 -2.67 -2.55
CA ARG A 374 4.16 -3.45 -1.53
C ARG A 374 5.65 -3.11 -1.52
N GLN A 375 6.17 -2.81 -0.34
CA GLN A 375 7.56 -2.38 -0.16
C GLN A 375 8.16 -3.01 1.10
N PHE A 376 9.43 -3.39 1.04
CA PHE A 376 10.16 -3.96 2.15
C PHE A 376 11.48 -3.20 2.38
N TYR A 377 11.62 -2.64 3.58
CA TYR A 377 12.81 -1.92 4.03
C TYR A 377 13.46 -2.73 5.16
N LYS A 378 14.66 -3.24 4.95
CA LYS A 378 15.36 -4.13 5.90
C LYS A 378 16.70 -3.53 6.31
N SER A 379 16.96 -3.43 7.62
CA SER A 379 18.24 -2.91 8.14
C SER A 379 18.58 -1.52 7.60
N CYS A 380 17.57 -0.69 7.35
CA CYS A 380 17.73 0.66 6.82
C CYS A 380 17.83 1.69 7.93
N ARG A 381 18.47 2.83 7.66
CA ARG A 381 18.43 4.01 8.52
C ARG A 381 17.55 5.09 7.87
N ILE A 382 16.54 5.57 8.58
CA ILE A 382 15.63 6.60 8.08
C ILE A 382 15.65 7.77 9.05
N GLN A 383 16.02 8.95 8.55
CA GLN A 383 16.18 10.16 9.35
C GLN A 383 15.31 11.30 8.85
N GLY A 384 14.55 11.94 9.75
CA GLY A 384 13.78 13.14 9.45
C GLY A 384 13.08 13.71 10.68
N ASN A 385 12.13 14.64 10.49
CA ASN A 385 11.43 15.29 11.61
C ASN A 385 9.89 15.21 11.51
N VAL A 386 9.27 15.83 10.52
CA VAL A 386 7.81 15.86 10.37
C VAL A 386 7.37 14.96 9.24
N ASP A 387 6.48 14.02 9.55
CA ASP A 387 5.86 13.10 8.60
C ASP A 387 6.90 12.39 7.73
N PHE A 388 8.06 12.11 8.29
CA PHE A 388 9.23 11.77 7.48
C PHE A 388 9.16 10.34 6.90
N ILE A 389 8.18 9.54 7.33
CA ILE A 389 7.73 8.33 6.65
C ILE A 389 6.22 8.48 6.36
N PHE A 390 5.87 8.70 5.10
CA PHE A 390 4.48 9.00 4.73
C PHE A 390 4.08 8.34 3.40
N GLY A 391 2.78 8.28 3.15
CA GLY A 391 2.20 7.67 1.94
C GLY A 391 1.16 6.60 2.25
N ASN A 392 0.79 5.83 1.22
CA ASN A 392 -0.31 4.86 1.25
C ASN A 392 0.14 3.47 0.75
N SER A 393 1.42 3.13 0.84
CA SER A 393 1.90 1.78 0.54
C SER A 393 1.50 0.77 1.63
N ALA A 394 1.61 -0.51 1.28
CA ALA A 394 1.80 -1.58 2.24
C ALA A 394 3.30 -1.76 2.45
N SER A 395 3.85 -1.16 3.50
CA SER A 395 5.29 -1.21 3.77
C SER A 395 5.60 -1.91 5.07
N VAL A 396 6.61 -2.79 5.04
CA VAL A 396 7.23 -3.35 6.23
C VAL A 396 8.63 -2.76 6.38
N PHE A 397 8.90 -2.21 7.56
CA PHE A 397 10.21 -1.76 8.02
C PHE A 397 10.69 -2.75 9.06
N GLN A 398 11.76 -3.47 8.78
CA GLN A 398 12.28 -4.51 9.67
C GLN A 398 13.73 -4.22 10.05
N ASP A 399 14.02 -4.31 11.35
CA ASP A 399 15.36 -4.10 11.89
C ASP A 399 15.96 -2.73 11.50
N CYS A 400 15.10 -1.72 11.28
CA CYS A 400 15.51 -0.38 10.86
C CYS A 400 15.83 0.53 12.05
N GLU A 401 16.72 1.50 11.82
CA GLU A 401 16.95 2.64 12.71
C GLU A 401 16.10 3.82 12.23
N ILE A 402 15.15 4.26 13.07
CA ILE A 402 14.27 5.40 12.80
C ILE A 402 14.71 6.56 13.68
N LEU A 403 15.32 7.57 13.07
CA LEU A 403 16.05 8.64 13.77
C LEU A 403 15.37 10.00 13.58
N ILE A 404 14.89 10.59 14.67
CA ILE A 404 14.34 11.95 14.66
C ILE A 404 15.50 12.96 14.64
N SER A 405 15.52 13.83 13.64
CA SER A 405 16.45 14.94 13.52
C SER A 405 15.86 16.24 14.08
N PRO A 406 16.70 17.20 14.52
CA PRO A 406 16.22 18.52 14.92
C PRO A 406 15.58 19.26 13.74
N ARG A 407 14.58 20.10 14.00
CA ARG A 407 14.27 21.19 13.07
C ARG A 407 15.30 22.28 13.30
N GLN A 408 15.98 22.71 12.23
CA GLN A 408 17.08 23.66 12.34
C GLN A 408 16.60 25.09 12.69
N LEU A 409 15.29 25.39 12.65
CA LEU A 409 14.75 26.67 13.11
C LEU A 409 14.50 26.69 14.61
N ASN A 410 15.34 27.44 15.34
CA ASN A 410 15.22 27.64 16.79
C ASN A 410 14.99 26.31 17.56
N PRO A 411 15.85 25.29 17.35
CA PRO A 411 15.64 23.95 17.93
C PRO A 411 15.45 23.99 19.45
N GLU A 412 16.04 24.96 20.14
CA GLU A 412 15.91 25.16 21.59
C GLU A 412 14.48 25.46 22.07
N LYS A 413 13.62 25.96 21.18
CA LYS A 413 12.19 26.23 21.49
C LYS A 413 11.34 24.97 21.45
N GLY A 414 11.89 23.87 20.97
CA GLY A 414 11.20 22.60 20.83
C GLY A 414 10.21 22.55 19.68
N GLU A 415 9.67 21.36 19.47
CA GLU A 415 8.97 21.00 18.26
C GLU A 415 8.04 19.80 18.48
N LYS A 416 7.10 19.63 17.54
CA LYS A 416 6.28 18.43 17.42
C LYS A 416 6.70 17.68 16.17
N ASN A 417 7.25 16.49 16.37
CA ASN A 417 7.66 15.59 15.29
C ASN A 417 6.72 14.39 15.26
N ALA A 418 6.33 13.98 14.07
CA ALA A 418 5.57 12.76 13.85
C ALA A 418 6.42 11.86 12.95
N VAL A 419 6.70 10.64 13.41
CA VAL A 419 7.48 9.66 12.64
C VAL A 419 6.72 9.28 11.38
N THR A 420 5.43 8.96 11.52
CA THR A 420 4.60 8.54 10.38
C THR A 420 3.42 9.44 10.07
N ALA A 421 3.05 9.46 8.79
CA ALA A 421 1.77 10.01 8.32
C ALA A 421 1.16 9.08 7.25
N HIS A 422 0.58 7.96 7.69
CA HIS A 422 -0.03 6.99 6.77
C HIS A 422 -1.35 7.50 6.18
N GLY A 423 -1.52 7.31 4.87
CA GLY A 423 -2.54 7.94 4.04
C GLY A 423 -3.60 7.00 3.47
N ARG A 424 -3.99 5.93 4.17
CA ARG A 424 -5.10 5.06 3.72
C ARG A 424 -6.42 5.83 3.65
N ILE A 425 -7.03 5.87 2.46
CA ILE A 425 -8.26 6.63 2.17
C ILE A 425 -9.52 5.75 2.12
N ASP A 426 -9.36 4.43 2.06
CA ASP A 426 -10.46 3.49 1.97
C ASP A 426 -10.18 2.24 2.80
N PRO A 427 -11.16 1.74 3.59
CA PRO A 427 -10.99 0.56 4.45
C PRO A 427 -10.67 -0.71 3.67
N SER A 428 -11.04 -0.76 2.39
CA SER A 428 -10.77 -1.90 1.50
C SER A 428 -9.30 -1.96 1.05
N GLN A 429 -8.54 -0.87 1.21
CA GLN A 429 -7.12 -0.86 0.86
C GLN A 429 -6.33 -1.75 1.83
N SER A 430 -5.53 -2.65 1.26
CA SER A 430 -4.64 -3.54 2.01
C SER A 430 -3.34 -2.86 2.48
N THR A 431 -3.35 -1.53 2.64
CA THR A 431 -2.16 -0.69 2.84
C THR A 431 -1.95 -0.31 4.31
N GLY A 432 -0.73 0.03 4.69
CA GLY A 432 -0.36 0.32 6.08
C GLY A 432 1.15 0.36 6.25
N PHE A 433 1.61 0.94 7.36
CA PHE A 433 3.01 0.85 7.76
C PHE A 433 3.16 -0.11 8.93
N VAL A 434 4.07 -1.06 8.80
CA VAL A 434 4.42 -2.03 9.83
C VAL A 434 5.88 -1.86 10.19
N PHE A 435 6.18 -1.62 11.45
CA PHE A 435 7.54 -1.57 11.99
C PHE A 435 7.76 -2.82 12.85
N LEU A 436 8.75 -3.63 12.47
CA LEU A 436 9.13 -4.87 13.12
C LEU A 436 10.55 -4.74 13.67
N ASN A 437 10.73 -4.89 14.99
CA ASN A 437 12.04 -4.90 15.64
C ASN A 437 12.91 -3.65 15.37
N CYS A 438 12.30 -2.53 14.98
CA CYS A 438 13.01 -1.28 14.73
C CYS A 438 13.46 -0.60 16.04
N LEU A 439 14.50 0.24 15.93
CA LEU A 439 14.87 1.23 16.95
C LEU A 439 14.21 2.57 16.62
N ILE A 440 13.50 3.17 17.58
CA ILE A 440 12.99 4.54 17.49
C ILE A 440 13.80 5.43 18.43
N ASN A 441 14.61 6.33 17.87
CA ASN A 441 15.49 7.22 18.62
C ASN A 441 15.61 8.61 17.96
N GLY A 442 16.41 9.50 18.53
CA GLY A 442 16.85 10.74 17.89
C GLY A 442 18.28 10.61 17.36
N THR A 443 18.66 11.48 16.43
CA THR A 443 20.08 11.69 16.11
C THR A 443 20.84 12.16 17.35
N GLU A 444 22.17 12.04 17.36
CA GLU A 444 22.97 12.50 18.51
C GLU A 444 22.71 13.98 18.84
N GLU A 445 22.60 14.82 17.81
CA GLU A 445 22.26 16.23 17.93
C GLU A 445 20.87 16.42 18.55
N TYR A 446 19.86 15.69 18.07
CA TYR A 446 18.51 15.77 18.63
C TYR A 446 18.47 15.33 20.09
N MET A 447 19.19 14.26 20.44
CA MET A 447 19.20 13.75 21.81
C MET A 447 19.90 14.71 22.79
N LYS A 448 20.84 15.54 22.33
CA LYS A 448 21.40 16.64 23.14
C LYS A 448 20.33 17.69 23.45
N LEU A 449 19.55 18.11 22.46
CA LEU A 449 18.45 19.06 22.63
C LEU A 449 17.35 18.50 23.53
N TYR A 450 16.90 17.28 23.26
CA TYR A 450 15.89 16.58 24.07
C TYR A 450 16.32 16.48 25.54
N LYS A 451 17.57 16.08 25.82
CA LYS A 451 18.08 15.97 27.21
C LYS A 451 18.18 17.34 27.90
N ALA A 452 18.46 18.40 27.16
CA ALA A 452 18.52 19.76 27.71
C ALA A 452 17.14 20.28 28.13
N ASN A 453 16.08 19.99 27.36
CA ASN A 453 14.72 20.41 27.70
C ASN A 453 13.62 19.46 27.15
N PRO A 454 13.38 18.30 27.77
CA PRO A 454 12.43 17.30 27.24
C PRO A 454 10.97 17.78 27.25
N LYS A 455 10.66 18.90 27.91
CA LYS A 455 9.30 19.45 27.97
C LYS A 455 8.86 20.07 26.65
N VAL A 456 9.78 20.59 25.84
CA VAL A 456 9.47 21.29 24.58
C VAL A 456 9.65 20.40 23.35
N HIS A 457 10.45 19.33 23.46
CA HIS A 457 10.68 18.36 22.39
C HIS A 457 9.67 17.21 22.46
N LYS A 458 8.66 17.24 21.59
CA LYS A 458 7.57 16.26 21.55
C LYS A 458 7.65 15.41 20.30
N ASN A 459 7.77 14.10 20.48
CA ASN A 459 7.82 13.14 19.38
C ASN A 459 6.66 12.16 19.47
N PHE A 460 6.05 11.89 18.34
CA PHE A 460 4.90 11.01 18.19
C PHE A 460 5.22 9.93 17.17
N LEU A 461 4.72 8.72 17.40
CA LEU A 461 4.83 7.59 16.50
C LEU A 461 4.16 7.86 15.14
N GLY A 462 3.11 8.69 15.12
CA GLY A 462 2.49 9.13 13.88
C GLY A 462 1.25 10.00 14.06
N ARG A 463 0.67 10.41 12.93
CA ARG A 463 -0.61 11.15 12.84
C ARG A 463 -1.41 10.80 11.58
N PRO A 464 -2.76 10.81 11.64
CA PRO A 464 -3.58 10.24 10.58
C PRO A 464 -3.77 11.20 9.41
N TRP A 465 -2.91 11.09 8.39
CA TRP A 465 -3.05 11.93 7.19
C TRP A 465 -4.39 11.73 6.47
N LYS A 466 -5.00 10.54 6.59
CA LYS A 466 -6.29 10.16 5.97
C LYS A 466 -7.14 9.32 6.93
N ASP A 467 -8.44 9.22 6.62
CA ASP A 467 -9.49 8.64 7.48
C ASP A 467 -9.15 7.25 8.03
N TYR A 468 -8.55 6.38 7.22
CA TYR A 468 -8.30 4.98 7.59
C TYR A 468 -6.83 4.71 7.91
N SER A 469 -6.05 5.75 8.24
CA SER A 469 -4.62 5.66 8.52
C SER A 469 -4.26 4.44 9.35
N ARG A 470 -3.28 3.65 8.88
CA ARG A 470 -2.89 2.39 9.54
C ARG A 470 -1.39 2.33 9.76
N THR A 471 -0.98 2.23 11.02
CA THR A 471 0.42 2.13 11.40
C THR A 471 0.56 1.24 12.64
N VAL A 472 1.52 0.33 12.63
CA VAL A 472 1.79 -0.56 13.76
C VAL A 472 3.27 -0.65 14.10
N PHE A 473 3.59 -0.74 15.39
CA PHE A 473 4.93 -0.97 15.93
C PHE A 473 4.94 -2.25 16.76
N ILE A 474 5.75 -3.23 16.35
CA ILE A 474 5.79 -4.57 16.94
C ILE A 474 7.24 -4.93 17.26
N GLY A 475 7.53 -5.22 18.54
CA GLY A 475 8.87 -5.61 18.98
C GLY A 475 9.90 -4.47 18.90
N CYS A 476 9.47 -3.22 18.70
CA CYS A 476 10.38 -2.09 18.56
C CYS A 476 10.99 -1.67 19.91
N ASN A 477 12.24 -1.22 19.90
CA ASN A 477 12.82 -0.49 21.04
C ASN A 477 12.53 1.00 20.87
N MET A 478 11.77 1.58 21.79
CA MET A 478 11.38 2.99 21.81
C MET A 478 12.14 3.72 22.92
N GLU A 479 13.05 4.61 22.54
CA GLU A 479 13.80 5.41 23.50
C GLU A 479 12.92 6.47 24.19
N ALA A 480 13.42 7.10 25.25
CA ALA A 480 12.66 8.01 26.11
C ALA A 480 12.04 9.24 25.41
N LEU A 481 12.48 9.55 24.18
CA LEU A 481 12.00 10.71 23.42
C LEU A 481 10.55 10.61 22.94
N VAL A 482 9.97 9.41 22.92
CA VAL A 482 8.55 9.20 22.54
C VAL A 482 7.65 9.79 23.61
N THR A 483 6.75 10.68 23.21
CA THR A 483 5.80 11.34 24.12
C THR A 483 4.83 10.29 24.70
N PRO A 484 4.43 10.37 25.99
CA PRO A 484 3.52 9.39 26.59
C PRO A 484 2.19 9.18 25.83
N ASP A 485 1.64 10.25 25.24
CA ASP A 485 0.46 10.21 24.37
C ASP A 485 0.64 9.22 23.19
N GLY A 486 1.88 9.04 22.72
CA GLY A 486 2.31 8.17 21.62
C GLY A 486 1.95 8.71 20.25
N TRP A 487 0.70 9.16 20.06
CA TRP A 487 0.14 9.51 18.75
C TRP A 487 -0.44 10.92 18.75
N LEU A 488 -0.38 11.59 17.60
CA LEU A 488 -0.82 12.99 17.45
C LEU A 488 -2.09 13.04 16.58
N PRO A 489 -3.16 13.76 16.99
CA PRO A 489 -4.29 14.04 16.11
C PRO A 489 -3.85 14.83 14.88
N TRP A 490 -4.49 14.57 13.73
CA TRP A 490 -4.28 15.41 12.54
C TRP A 490 -4.94 16.77 12.70
N SER A 491 -6.23 16.80 13.02
CA SER A 491 -7.01 18.00 13.32
C SER A 491 -8.31 17.62 14.03
N GLY A 492 -8.52 18.08 15.26
CA GLY A 492 -9.70 17.71 16.06
C GLY A 492 -9.88 16.18 16.13
N ASP A 493 -11.12 15.73 15.92
CA ASP A 493 -11.48 14.31 15.96
C ASP A 493 -11.40 13.60 14.59
N PHE A 494 -10.80 14.24 13.58
CA PHE A 494 -10.63 13.64 12.26
C PHE A 494 -9.91 12.28 12.34
N ALA A 495 -10.46 11.28 11.66
CA ALA A 495 -9.97 9.91 11.57
C ALA A 495 -9.90 9.10 12.88
N LEU A 496 -10.14 9.68 14.06
CA LEU A 496 -9.86 9.01 15.35
C LEU A 496 -10.72 7.75 15.57
N GLN A 497 -11.88 7.65 14.93
CA GLN A 497 -12.78 6.49 15.02
C GLN A 497 -12.47 5.40 13.98
N THR A 498 -11.74 5.74 12.90
CA THR A 498 -11.57 4.88 11.70
C THR A 498 -10.12 4.46 11.47
N LEU A 499 -9.14 5.20 11.99
CA LEU A 499 -7.72 4.83 11.94
C LEU A 499 -7.44 3.57 12.77
N TYR A 500 -6.32 2.90 12.48
CA TYR A 500 -5.79 1.83 13.33
C TYR A 500 -4.30 2.05 13.65
N TYR A 501 -4.03 2.46 14.88
CA TYR A 501 -2.68 2.65 15.42
C TYR A 501 -2.40 1.66 16.54
N GLY A 502 -1.59 0.64 16.21
CA GLY A 502 -1.36 -0.52 17.08
C GLY A 502 0.07 -0.61 17.60
N GLU A 503 0.21 -1.04 18.85
CA GLU A 503 1.50 -1.37 19.46
C GLU A 503 1.44 -2.78 20.05
N SER A 504 2.54 -3.55 19.97
CA SER A 504 2.67 -4.86 20.62
C SER A 504 4.12 -5.20 20.94
N LYS A 505 4.37 -5.71 22.14
CA LYS A 505 5.69 -6.22 22.58
C LYS A 505 6.86 -5.21 22.40
N ASN A 506 6.56 -3.90 22.42
CA ASN A 506 7.59 -2.85 22.34
C ASN A 506 8.34 -2.71 23.68
N THR A 507 9.62 -2.36 23.63
CA THR A 507 10.51 -2.20 24.79
C THR A 507 11.11 -0.79 24.82
N GLY A 508 11.85 -0.45 25.89
CA GLY A 508 12.46 0.86 26.06
C GLY A 508 11.60 1.84 26.86
N LEU A 509 12.18 3.00 27.22
CA LEU A 509 11.52 3.98 28.08
C LEU A 509 10.32 4.68 27.41
N GLY A 510 10.29 4.74 26.09
CA GLY A 510 9.19 5.31 25.30
C GLY A 510 8.03 4.35 25.03
N SER A 511 8.16 3.07 25.41
CA SER A 511 7.13 2.05 25.12
C SER A 511 6.04 1.93 26.19
N ASP A 512 6.09 2.70 27.28
CA ASP A 512 4.99 2.70 28.27
C ASP A 512 3.70 3.21 27.62
N ARG A 513 2.67 2.35 27.65
CA ARG A 513 1.36 2.61 27.04
C ARG A 513 0.33 3.16 28.03
N SER A 514 0.65 3.27 29.31
CA SER A 514 -0.29 3.64 30.38
C SER A 514 -0.93 5.03 30.21
N GLN A 515 -0.31 5.91 29.43
CA GLN A 515 -0.75 7.28 29.15
C GLN A 515 -1.03 7.52 27.65
N ARG A 516 -1.10 6.46 26.83
CA ARG A 516 -1.41 6.62 25.41
C ARG A 516 -2.79 7.23 25.25
N VAL A 517 -2.97 7.95 24.15
CA VAL A 517 -4.29 8.41 23.72
C VAL A 517 -5.28 7.25 23.68
N SER A 518 -6.51 7.50 24.12
CA SER A 518 -7.56 6.48 24.26
C SER A 518 -8.00 5.83 22.94
N TRP A 519 -7.71 6.49 21.82
CA TRP A 519 -7.97 5.99 20.48
C TRP A 519 -6.80 5.18 19.90
N SER A 520 -5.71 4.94 20.63
CA SER A 520 -4.70 3.95 20.22
C SER A 520 -5.14 2.51 20.56
N SER A 521 -4.47 1.51 19.98
CA SER A 521 -4.83 0.10 20.13
C SER A 521 -3.65 -0.74 20.65
N GLU A 522 -3.97 -1.79 21.40
CA GLU A 522 -3.07 -2.93 21.59
C GLU A 522 -3.37 -3.95 20.51
N ILE A 523 -2.36 -4.47 19.83
CA ILE A 523 -2.57 -5.57 18.88
C ILE A 523 -2.71 -6.85 19.69
N PRO A 524 -3.87 -7.56 19.62
CA PRO A 524 -4.03 -8.84 20.31
C PRO A 524 -2.98 -9.85 19.85
N GLU A 525 -2.49 -10.68 20.77
CA GLU A 525 -1.34 -11.56 20.53
C GLU A 525 -1.58 -12.53 19.36
N GLU A 526 -2.81 -13.05 19.25
CA GLU A 526 -3.26 -13.94 18.18
C GLU A 526 -3.25 -13.29 16.79
N HIS A 527 -3.25 -11.95 16.71
CA HIS A 527 -3.31 -11.19 15.46
C HIS A 527 -1.98 -10.54 15.07
N VAL A 528 -0.95 -10.60 15.90
CA VAL A 528 0.38 -10.04 15.60
C VAL A 528 0.93 -10.55 14.26
N ASN A 529 0.74 -11.83 13.97
CA ASN A 529 1.25 -12.46 12.74
C ASN A 529 0.56 -11.99 11.46
N VAL A 530 -0.57 -11.30 11.53
CA VAL A 530 -1.19 -10.64 10.36
C VAL A 530 -0.23 -9.60 9.76
N TYR A 531 0.61 -8.99 10.60
CA TYR A 531 1.59 -8.00 10.21
C TYR A 531 2.98 -8.58 9.90
N SER A 532 3.13 -9.91 9.78
CA SER A 532 4.40 -10.50 9.34
C SER A 532 4.72 -10.11 7.90
N VAL A 533 6.00 -10.19 7.51
CA VAL A 533 6.43 -9.86 6.13
C VAL A 533 5.69 -10.71 5.09
N ALA A 534 5.51 -12.00 5.35
CA ALA A 534 4.77 -12.90 4.46
C ALA A 534 3.27 -12.57 4.42
N ASN A 535 2.61 -12.31 5.55
CA ASN A 535 1.16 -12.09 5.54
C ASN A 535 0.78 -10.68 5.05
N PHE A 536 1.54 -9.65 5.43
CA PHE A 536 1.18 -8.27 5.14
C PHE A 536 1.53 -7.86 3.70
N ILE A 537 2.70 -8.26 3.21
CA ILE A 537 3.18 -7.89 1.87
C ILE A 537 3.50 -9.09 0.97
N GLN A 538 3.20 -10.32 1.38
CA GLN A 538 3.40 -11.53 0.56
C GLN A 538 4.85 -11.68 0.07
N ALA A 539 5.83 -11.25 0.89
CA ALA A 539 7.23 -11.21 0.49
C ALA A 539 7.82 -12.59 0.15
N ASP A 540 7.25 -13.68 0.67
CA ASP A 540 7.60 -15.04 0.29
C ASP A 540 7.28 -15.37 -1.18
N GLU A 541 6.41 -14.60 -1.84
CA GLU A 541 6.10 -14.77 -3.27
C GLU A 541 7.05 -14.02 -4.21
N TRP A 542 7.80 -13.01 -3.73
CA TRP A 542 8.55 -12.09 -4.60
C TRP A 542 9.93 -11.68 -4.09
N ALA A 543 10.18 -11.70 -2.78
CA ALA A 543 11.50 -11.52 -2.21
C ALA A 543 12.26 -12.85 -2.19
N VAL A 544 13.59 -12.78 -2.22
CA VAL A 544 14.46 -13.97 -2.25
C VAL A 544 14.93 -14.28 -0.83
N MET A 545 15.17 -15.56 -0.53
CA MET A 545 15.87 -15.91 0.70
C MET A 545 17.30 -15.37 0.67
N SER A 546 17.67 -14.54 1.66
CA SER A 546 19.04 -14.16 1.98
C SER A 546 19.84 -15.43 2.28
N SER A 547 20.80 -15.76 1.41
CA SER A 547 21.74 -16.87 1.59
C SER A 547 22.93 -16.49 2.44
#